data_AF-A0A3C2A9R5-F1
#
_entry.id   AF-A0A3C2A9R5-F1
#
_cell.length_a   1.000
_cell.length_b   1.000
_cell.length_c   1.000
_cell.angle_alpha   90.00
_cell.angle_beta   90.00
_cell.angle_gamma   90.00
#
_symmetry.space_group_name_H-M   'P 1'
#
loop_
_entity.id
_entity.type
_entity.pdbx_description
1 polymer ?
#
loop_
_entity_poly.entity_id
_entity_poly.type
_entity_poly.pdbx_seq_one_letter_code
_entity_poly.pdbx_strand_id
1 'polypeptide(L)'
;RLDRGNCQTCHGQRNATNYVRNKPMIRELSQPFRLQVPLTWDFVKQLREATSLKLILKGIVSGEDSRRALDHGVDALMVSNHGGRVAESGRASL
;
A
#
# COMPACT_ATOMS: atom_id res chain seq x y z
N ARG A 1 35.85 20.62 -0.67
CA ARG A 1 36.07 19.38 -1.45
C ARG A 1 34.68 18.92 -1.91
N LEU A 2 34.34 19.13 -3.19
CA LEU A 2 33.04 18.71 -3.73
C LEU A 2 33.14 17.22 -4.07
N ASP A 3 32.34 16.39 -3.42
CA ASP A 3 32.27 14.96 -3.67
C ASP A 3 31.68 14.72 -5.07
N ARG A 4 32.46 14.05 -5.93
CA ARG A 4 32.08 13.68 -7.30
C ARG A 4 31.65 12.21 -7.40
N GLY A 5 31.52 11.52 -6.26
CA GLY A 5 31.01 10.16 -6.22
C GLY A 5 29.55 10.12 -6.68
N ASN A 6 29.21 9.19 -7.57
CA ASN A 6 27.82 8.92 -7.89
C ASN A 6 27.11 8.42 -6.61
N CYS A 7 26.32 9.28 -5.97
CA CYS A 7 25.66 8.98 -4.69
C CYS A 7 24.77 7.73 -4.76
N GLN A 8 24.32 7.34 -5.96
CA GLN A 8 23.47 6.16 -6.16
C GLN A 8 24.21 4.84 -5.94
N THR A 9 25.54 4.83 -6.04
CA THR A 9 26.37 3.64 -5.77
C THR A 9 26.40 3.30 -4.28
N CYS A 10 26.35 4.31 -3.40
CA CYS A 10 26.36 4.12 -1.94
C CYS A 10 24.96 4.09 -1.32
N HIS A 11 23.99 4.79 -1.90
CA HIS A 11 22.62 4.88 -1.36
C HIS A 11 21.61 3.98 -2.07
N GLY A 12 22.03 3.27 -3.12
CA GLY A 12 21.18 2.41 -3.94
C GLY A 12 20.11 3.19 -4.71
N GLN A 13 19.71 2.66 -5.86
CA GLN A 13 18.50 3.16 -6.54
C GLN A 13 17.31 2.92 -5.62
N ARG A 14 16.72 3.99 -5.07
CA ARG A 14 15.46 3.95 -4.32
C ARG A 14 14.29 3.70 -5.28
N ASN A 15 14.27 2.52 -5.89
CA ASN A 15 13.12 2.06 -6.65
C ASN A 15 12.24 1.18 -5.75
N ALA A 16 10.94 1.16 -6.03
CA ALA A 16 9.96 0.41 -5.24
C ALA A 16 10.34 -1.06 -5.11
N THR A 17 10.95 -1.63 -6.15
CA THR A 17 11.44 -3.01 -6.20
C THR A 17 12.51 -3.29 -5.14
N ASN A 18 13.52 -2.42 -4.99
CA ASN A 18 14.57 -2.56 -3.98
C ASN A 18 14.07 -2.32 -2.55
N TYR A 19 13.09 -1.41 -2.38
CA TYR A 19 12.46 -1.15 -1.07
C TYR A 19 11.65 -2.35 -0.57
N VAL A 20 10.97 -3.03 -1.48
CA VAL A 20 10.11 -4.18 -1.19
C VAL A 20 10.98 -5.41 -0.93
N ARG A 21 11.97 -5.72 -1.78
CA ARG A 21 12.82 -6.94 -1.68
C ARG A 21 13.50 -7.15 -0.31
N ASN A 22 13.89 -6.10 0.39
CA ASN A 22 14.62 -6.21 1.67
C ASN A 22 13.70 -6.38 2.89
N LYS A 23 12.37 -6.36 2.73
CA LYS A 23 11.46 -6.52 3.86
C LYS A 23 11.36 -7.99 4.27
N PRO A 24 11.55 -8.32 5.57
CA PRO A 24 11.56 -9.71 6.05
C PRO A 24 10.25 -10.45 5.73
N MET A 25 9.12 -9.74 5.72
CA MET A 25 7.78 -10.28 5.44
C MET A 25 7.61 -10.84 4.03
N ILE A 26 8.45 -10.45 3.08
CA ILE A 26 8.32 -10.82 1.66
C ILE A 26 9.60 -11.37 1.06
N ARG A 27 10.60 -11.65 1.91
CA ARG A 27 11.92 -12.15 1.51
C ARG A 27 11.85 -13.54 0.87
N GLU A 28 10.94 -14.38 1.38
CA GLU A 28 10.76 -15.77 0.98
C GLU A 28 9.57 -15.97 0.01
N LEU A 29 8.91 -14.88 -0.42
CA LEU A 29 7.84 -14.97 -1.40
C LEU A 29 8.44 -15.00 -2.81
N SER A 30 8.18 -16.07 -3.55
CA SER A 30 8.74 -16.36 -4.89
C SER A 30 8.41 -15.29 -5.94
N GLN A 31 7.38 -14.47 -5.69
CA GLN A 31 7.13 -13.24 -6.42
C GLN A 31 7.07 -12.09 -5.42
N PRO A 32 7.91 -11.04 -5.58
CA PRO A 32 7.73 -9.83 -4.78
C PRO A 32 6.30 -9.36 -5.01
N PHE A 33 5.60 -9.03 -3.92
CA PHE A 33 4.24 -8.50 -3.91
C PHE A 33 4.03 -7.63 -5.16
N ARG A 34 3.36 -8.17 -6.19
CA ARG A 34 3.22 -7.43 -7.45
C ARG A 34 2.32 -6.24 -7.13
N LEU A 35 2.90 -5.05 -7.13
CA LEU A 35 2.15 -3.78 -7.16
C LEU A 35 1.30 -3.63 -8.45
N GLN A 36 1.28 -4.67 -9.30
CA GLN A 36 0.56 -4.78 -10.56
C GLN A 36 -0.69 -5.66 -10.47
N VAL A 37 -1.16 -6.02 -9.27
CA VAL A 37 -2.52 -6.54 -9.11
C VAL A 37 -3.46 -5.34 -9.15
N PRO A 38 -4.47 -5.31 -10.04
CA PRO A 38 -5.45 -4.24 -10.02
C PRO A 38 -6.16 -4.25 -8.66
N LEU A 39 -6.02 -3.15 -7.92
CA LEU A 39 -6.63 -2.98 -6.60
C LEU A 39 -8.12 -2.71 -6.77
N THR A 40 -8.88 -3.75 -7.09
CA THR A 40 -10.33 -3.72 -7.24
C THR A 40 -11.02 -4.25 -5.98
N TRP A 41 -12.33 -4.09 -5.93
CA TRP A 41 -13.14 -4.66 -4.85
C TRP A 41 -13.15 -6.20 -4.85
N ASP A 42 -13.00 -6.83 -6.02
CA ASP A 42 -12.85 -8.29 -6.11
C ASP A 42 -11.56 -8.76 -5.43
N PHE A 43 -10.49 -7.96 -5.49
CA PHE A 43 -9.26 -8.26 -4.78
C PHE A 43 -9.45 -8.22 -3.26
N VAL A 44 -10.28 -7.29 -2.76
CA VAL A 44 -10.64 -7.24 -1.32
C VAL A 44 -11.37 -8.51 -0.90
N LYS A 45 -12.28 -9.01 -1.75
CA LYS A 45 -12.98 -10.28 -1.51
C LYS A 45 -12.02 -11.47 -1.47
N GLN A 46 -11.10 -11.55 -2.44
CA GLN A 46 -10.07 -12.61 -2.46
C GLN A 46 -9.17 -12.56 -1.22
N LEU A 47 -8.77 -11.36 -0.78
CA LEU A 47 -8.00 -11.19 0.46
C LEU A 47 -8.78 -11.66 1.68
N ARG A 48 -10.08 -11.35 1.75
CA ARG A 48 -10.95 -11.81 2.82
C ARG A 48 -11.04 -13.34 2.86
N GLU A 49 -11.12 -14.00 1.71
CA GLU A 49 -11.15 -15.46 1.62
C GLU A 49 -9.80 -16.12 1.98
N ALA A 50 -8.68 -15.44 1.73
CA ALA A 50 -7.34 -15.97 1.95
C ALA A 50 -6.86 -15.90 3.41
N THR A 51 -7.56 -15.22 4.31
CA THR A 51 -7.15 -15.06 5.71
C THR A 51 -8.33 -15.07 6.66
N SER A 52 -8.10 -15.46 7.92
CA SER A 52 -9.05 -15.31 9.04
C SER A 52 -8.74 -14.09 9.91
N LEU A 53 -7.66 -13.37 9.63
CA LEU A 53 -7.25 -12.19 10.38
C LEU A 53 -8.20 -11.00 10.15
N LYS A 54 -8.12 -10.01 11.02
CA LYS A 54 -8.85 -8.75 10.88
C LYS A 54 -8.32 -7.96 9.68
N LEU A 55 -9.22 -7.64 8.74
CA LEU A 55 -8.89 -6.90 7.52
C LEU A 55 -9.20 -5.42 7.74
N ILE A 56 -8.17 -4.58 7.64
CA ILE A 56 -8.31 -3.12 7.76
C ILE A 56 -7.94 -2.48 6.43
N LEU A 57 -8.83 -1.65 5.89
CA LEU A 57 -8.60 -0.96 4.62
C LEU A 57 -8.20 0.50 4.89
N LYS A 58 -6.95 0.83 4.53
CA LYS A 58 -6.36 2.16 4.71
C LYS A 58 -6.38 2.94 3.41
N GLY A 59 -6.80 4.20 3.48
CA GLY A 59 -6.80 5.09 2.32
C GLY A 59 -8.16 5.64 1.93
N ILE A 60 -9.21 5.32 2.71
CA ILE A 60 -10.57 5.76 2.39
C ILE A 60 -10.72 7.25 2.65
N VAL A 61 -11.21 7.98 1.64
CA VAL A 61 -11.46 9.44 1.70
C VAL A 61 -12.88 9.81 1.26
N SER A 62 -13.70 8.82 0.93
CA SER A 62 -15.10 9.00 0.52
C SER A 62 -16.03 8.09 1.33
N GLY A 63 -17.25 8.56 1.58
CA GLY A 63 -18.27 7.75 2.25
C GLY A 63 -18.80 6.61 1.37
N GLU A 64 -18.78 6.79 0.04
CA GLU A 64 -19.18 5.74 -0.90
C GLU A 64 -18.24 4.54 -0.86
N ASP A 65 -16.93 4.77 -0.88
CA ASP A 65 -15.94 3.69 -0.77
C ASP A 65 -15.98 3.04 0.62
N SER A 66 -16.37 3.80 1.65
CA SER A 66 -16.59 3.25 3.00
C SER A 66 -17.72 2.22 2.99
N ARG A 67 -18.84 2.52 2.33
CA ARG A 67 -19.97 1.61 2.21
C ARG A 67 -19.59 0.35 1.42
N ARG A 68 -18.93 0.52 0.27
CA ARG A 68 -18.44 -0.62 -0.52
C ARG A 68 -17.46 -1.49 0.27
N ALA A 69 -16.57 -0.90 1.06
CA ALA A 69 -15.64 -1.69 1.88
C ALA A 69 -16.36 -2.58 2.91
N LEU A 70 -17.45 -2.09 3.51
CA LEU A 70 -18.28 -2.89 4.41
C LEU A 70 -18.98 -4.04 3.66
N ASP A 71 -19.53 -3.76 2.47
CA ASP A 71 -20.18 -4.78 1.63
C ASP A 71 -19.21 -5.92 1.24
N HIS A 72 -17.90 -5.62 1.18
CA HIS A 72 -16.84 -6.58 0.88
C HIS A 72 -16.20 -7.26 2.12
N GLY A 73 -16.77 -7.07 3.31
CA GLY A 73 -16.39 -7.82 4.52
C GLY A 73 -15.11 -7.32 5.21
N VAL A 74 -14.77 -6.03 5.03
CA VAL A 74 -13.68 -5.38 5.77
C VAL A 74 -14.11 -5.15 7.22
N ASP A 75 -13.22 -5.45 8.18
CA ASP A 75 -13.50 -5.33 9.62
C ASP A 75 -13.35 -3.88 10.13
N ALA A 76 -12.47 -3.09 9.52
CA ALA A 76 -12.27 -1.69 9.89
C ALA A 76 -11.76 -0.82 8.72
N LEU A 77 -12.05 0.48 8.79
CA LEU A 77 -11.60 1.46 7.81
C LEU A 77 -10.62 2.43 8.47
N MET A 78 -9.55 2.79 7.76
CA MET A 78 -8.63 3.83 8.16
C MET A 78 -8.71 4.99 7.16
N VAL A 79 -9.31 6.08 7.63
CA VAL A 79 -9.40 7.35 6.90
C VAL A 79 -7.99 7.92 6.78
N SER A 80 -7.47 8.00 5.56
CA SER A 80 -6.08 8.42 5.35
C SER A 80 -5.88 8.87 3.92
N ASN A 81 -5.22 10.00 3.70
CA ASN A 81 -4.79 10.45 2.36
C ASN A 81 -3.30 10.17 2.09
N HIS A 82 -2.71 9.24 2.85
CA HIS A 82 -1.26 8.94 2.82
C HIS A 82 -0.37 10.15 3.20
N GLY A 83 -0.86 11.04 4.08
CA GLY A 83 -0.13 12.24 4.49
C GLY A 83 -0.03 13.28 3.39
N GLY A 84 -1.03 13.35 2.50
CA GLY A 84 -1.09 14.30 1.38
C GLY A 84 -0.08 14.00 0.27
N ARG A 85 0.38 12.75 0.12
CA ARG A 85 1.42 12.38 -0.87
C ARG A 85 0.89 11.69 -2.11
N VAL A 86 -0.39 11.29 -2.11
CA VAL A 86 -0.97 10.42 -3.14
C VAL A 86 -2.30 10.97 -3.65
N ALA A 87 -3.19 11.39 -2.74
CA ALA A 87 -4.50 11.92 -3.11
C ALA A 87 -4.56 13.43 -2.82
N GLU A 88 -4.57 14.25 -3.87
CA GLU A 88 -4.76 15.70 -3.83
C GLU A 88 -6.24 16.06 -3.65
N SER A 89 -6.87 15.52 -2.61
CA SER A 89 -8.29 15.75 -2.32
C SER A 89 -8.58 17.09 -1.64
N GLY A 90 -7.53 17.82 -1.21
CA GLY A 90 -7.65 19.01 -0.37
C GLY A 90 -8.25 18.74 1.03
N ARG A 91 -8.59 17.48 1.33
CA ARG A 91 -9.19 17.07 2.60
C ARG A 91 -8.12 16.59 3.56
N ALA A 92 -8.12 17.15 4.77
CA ALA A 92 -7.35 16.61 5.88
C ALA A 92 -7.93 15.23 6.26
N SER A 93 -7.06 14.26 6.48
CA SER A 93 -7.42 12.99 7.15
C SER A 93 -7.11 13.11 8.63
N LEU A 94 -8.04 12.65 9.47
CA LEU A 94 -7.88 12.56 10.93
C LEU A 94 -6.88 11.47 11.33
#